data_AF-A0A436RY23-F1
#
_entry.id   AF-A0A436RY23-F1
#
_cell.length_a   1.000
_cell.length_b   1.000
_cell.length_c   1.000
_cell.angle_alpha   90.00
_cell.angle_beta   90.00
_cell.angle_gamma   90.00
#
_symmetry.space_group_name_H-M   'P 1'
#
loop_
_entity.id
_entity.type
_entity.pdbx_description
1 polymer ?
#
loop_
_entity_poly.entity_id
_entity_poly.type
_entity_poly.pdbx_seq_one_letter_code
_entity_poly.pdbx_strand_id
1 'polypeptide(L)'
;PHMQGVGLIYRWYRRFAFAPDDAVAVLHGPAEVNFAQLTHALIDLRRTLRAACRRGVISSEQQARLEGAAQAVNFRERTLARMVRDAHHGNDDVEKLCRELGAAFVQQKKQDALRALELLRDQAFEKAHPMPELQLTSAFSKDMDDAGLAL
;
A
#
# COMPACT_ATOMS: atom_id res chain seq x y z
N PRO A 1 3.29 -9.03 -23.63
CA PRO A 1 3.82 -8.06 -22.64
C PRO A 1 3.34 -8.41 -21.22
N HIS A 2 4.07 -9.27 -20.51
CA HIS A 2 3.60 -9.80 -19.22
C HIS A 2 4.28 -9.05 -18.07
N MET A 3 3.48 -8.50 -17.13
CA MET A 3 3.99 -7.94 -15.89
C MET A 3 4.63 -9.08 -15.08
N GLN A 4 5.93 -8.98 -14.82
CA GLN A 4 6.65 -9.86 -13.91
C GLN A 4 6.68 -9.21 -12.53
N GLY A 5 6.42 -10.00 -11.49
CA GLY A 5 6.47 -9.50 -10.13
C GLY A 5 6.59 -10.61 -9.11
N VAL A 6 6.75 -10.20 -7.86
CA VAL A 6 7.05 -11.11 -6.75
C VAL A 6 6.21 -10.76 -5.53
N GLY A 7 6.12 -11.73 -4.62
CA GLY A 7 5.50 -11.51 -3.32
C GLY A 7 3.99 -11.64 -3.34
N LEU A 8 3.38 -11.29 -2.22
CA LEU A 8 1.96 -11.44 -1.98
C LEU A 8 1.14 -10.48 -2.84
N ILE A 9 1.57 -9.22 -2.92
CA ILE A 9 0.86 -8.12 -3.58
C ILE A 9 0.75 -8.37 -5.07
N TYR A 10 1.84 -8.76 -5.74
CA TYR A 10 1.79 -9.12 -7.16
C TYR A 10 0.79 -10.26 -7.42
N ARG A 11 0.88 -11.35 -6.65
CA ARG A 11 -0.05 -12.49 -6.80
C ARG A 11 -1.49 -12.09 -6.52
N TRP A 12 -1.71 -11.16 -5.61
CA TRP A 12 -3.02 -10.62 -5.28
C TRP A 12 -3.60 -9.81 -6.45
N TYR A 13 -2.87 -8.82 -6.96
CA TYR A 13 -3.33 -8.06 -8.13
C TYR A 13 -3.53 -8.93 -9.37
N ARG A 14 -2.65 -9.91 -9.61
CA ARG A 14 -2.79 -10.85 -10.73
C ARG A 14 -4.05 -11.72 -10.62
N ARG A 15 -4.46 -12.08 -9.41
CA ARG A 15 -5.61 -12.99 -9.17
C ARG A 15 -6.93 -12.24 -9.06
N PHE A 16 -6.94 -11.00 -8.56
CA PHE A 16 -8.17 -10.27 -8.27
C PHE A 16 -8.25 -8.99 -9.10
N ALA A 17 -9.05 -9.03 -10.16
CA ALA A 17 -9.22 -7.91 -11.09
C ALA A 17 -9.75 -6.62 -10.44
N PHE A 18 -10.47 -6.74 -9.32
CA PHE A 18 -11.03 -5.60 -8.56
C PHE A 18 -10.27 -5.35 -7.26
N ALA A 19 -8.99 -5.75 -7.17
CA ALA A 19 -8.14 -5.29 -6.08
C ALA A 19 -8.04 -3.76 -6.13
N PRO A 20 -8.18 -3.05 -4.99
CA PRO A 20 -8.09 -1.60 -4.96
C PRO A 20 -6.77 -1.12 -5.58
N ASP A 21 -6.87 -0.19 -6.51
CA ASP A 21 -5.75 0.46 -7.19
C ASP A 21 -4.85 1.20 -6.19
N ASP A 22 -5.45 1.78 -5.15
CA ASP A 22 -4.76 2.48 -4.07
C ASP A 22 -4.21 1.58 -2.96
N ALA A 23 -4.30 0.25 -3.07
CA ALA A 23 -4.02 -0.63 -1.94
C ALA A 23 -2.56 -0.57 -1.44
N VAL A 24 -1.64 -0.15 -2.32
CA VAL A 24 -0.23 0.09 -2.03
C VAL A 24 0.14 1.57 -1.91
N ALA A 25 -0.82 2.47 -2.16
CA ALA A 25 -0.58 3.91 -2.14
C ALA A 25 -0.35 4.41 -0.71
N VAL A 26 0.58 5.35 -0.58
CA VAL A 26 0.89 6.07 0.67
C VAL A 26 1.24 7.51 0.34
N LEU A 27 0.88 8.43 1.23
CA LEU A 27 1.47 9.75 1.30
C LEU A 27 2.87 9.66 1.93
N HIS A 28 3.84 10.31 1.31
CA HIS A 28 5.19 10.47 1.83
C HIS A 28 5.54 11.95 1.92
N GLY A 29 6.47 12.27 2.81
CA GLY A 29 7.07 13.60 2.89
C GLY A 29 7.95 13.90 1.67
N PRO A 30 8.41 15.15 1.53
CA PRO A 30 9.30 15.53 0.45
C PRO A 30 10.74 15.01 0.69
N ALA A 31 11.66 15.32 -0.22
CA ALA A 31 13.03 14.79 -0.20
C ALA A 31 13.83 15.23 1.04
N GLU A 32 13.55 16.42 1.58
CA GLU A 32 14.19 17.01 2.75
C GLU A 32 13.98 16.17 4.03
N VAL A 33 12.93 15.34 4.05
CA VAL A 33 12.64 14.39 5.13
C VAL A 33 12.81 12.94 4.68
N ASN A 34 13.66 12.71 3.68
CA ASN A 34 13.99 11.39 3.12
C ASN A 34 12.74 10.58 2.73
N PHE A 35 11.74 11.25 2.13
CA PHE A 35 10.50 10.60 1.71
C PHE A 35 9.80 9.82 2.84
N ALA A 36 9.87 10.32 4.07
CA ALA A 36 9.27 9.67 5.23
C ALA A 36 7.80 9.32 4.97
N GLN A 37 7.43 8.07 5.22
CA GLN A 37 6.05 7.61 5.07
C GLN A 37 5.15 8.29 6.11
N LEU A 38 4.12 9.02 5.66
CA LEU A 38 3.18 9.74 6.53
C LEU A 38 1.90 8.94 6.81
N THR A 39 1.55 8.03 5.89
CA THR A 39 0.34 7.19 5.96
C THR A 39 0.66 5.73 5.64
N HIS A 40 -0.25 4.82 6.00
CA HIS A 40 -0.07 3.39 5.81
C HIS A 40 -0.77 2.89 4.55
N ALA A 41 -0.16 1.91 3.87
CA ALA A 41 -0.80 1.22 2.76
C ALA A 41 -1.99 0.38 3.26
N LEU A 42 -3.07 0.29 2.48
CA LEU A 42 -4.24 -0.53 2.84
C LEU A 42 -3.85 -1.99 3.05
N ILE A 43 -2.96 -2.52 2.21
CA ILE A 43 -2.49 -3.90 2.35
C ILE A 43 -1.78 -4.12 3.69
N ASP A 44 -0.93 -3.20 4.13
CA ASP A 44 -0.20 -3.33 5.40
C ASP A 44 -1.15 -3.35 6.59
N LEU A 45 -2.19 -2.50 6.58
CA LEU A 45 -3.25 -2.53 7.59
C LEU A 45 -4.02 -3.85 7.58
N ARG A 46 -4.50 -4.32 6.42
CA ARG A 46 -5.20 -5.61 6.30
C ARG A 46 -4.35 -6.79 6.78
N ARG A 47 -3.04 -6.78 6.47
CA ARG A 47 -2.11 -7.82 6.92
C ARG A 47 -1.89 -7.77 8.43
N THR A 48 -1.80 -6.57 8.99
CA THR A 48 -1.73 -6.34 10.45
C THR A 48 -2.98 -6.86 11.15
N LEU A 49 -4.18 -6.48 10.69
CA LEU A 49 -5.46 -6.89 11.26
C LEU A 49 -5.66 -8.41 11.17
N ARG A 50 -5.34 -9.03 10.03
CA ARG A 50 -5.40 -10.49 9.88
C ARG A 50 -4.44 -11.21 10.81
N ALA A 51 -3.24 -10.67 11.05
CA ALA A 51 -2.28 -11.24 11.99
C ALA A 51 -2.76 -11.08 13.45
N ALA A 52 -3.30 -9.91 13.79
CA ALA A 52 -3.87 -9.63 15.10
C ALA A 52 -5.06 -10.56 15.42
N CYS A 53 -5.98 -10.74 14.48
CA CYS A 53 -7.14 -11.63 14.67
C CYS A 53 -6.71 -13.09 14.87
N ARG A 54 -5.75 -13.58 14.07
CA ARG A 54 -5.19 -14.94 14.24
C ARG A 54 -4.53 -15.17 15.59
N ARG A 55 -4.01 -14.11 16.21
CA ARG A 55 -3.37 -14.15 17.54
C ARG A 55 -4.36 -13.91 18.67
N GLY A 56 -5.64 -13.72 18.38
CA GLY A 56 -6.68 -13.43 19.38
C GLY A 56 -6.61 -12.01 19.96
N VAL A 57 -5.86 -11.09 19.35
CA VAL A 57 -5.78 -9.69 19.79
C VAL A 57 -7.08 -8.95 19.49
N ILE A 58 -7.73 -9.28 18.38
CA ILE A 58 -9.03 -8.74 17.97
C ILE A 58 -9.97 -9.88 17.54
N SER A 59 -11.27 -9.69 17.71
CA SER A 59 -12.28 -10.60 17.18
C SER A 59 -12.39 -10.49 15.65
N SER A 60 -13.02 -11.47 15.02
CA SER A 60 -13.33 -11.41 13.57
C SER A 60 -14.26 -10.24 13.22
N GLU A 61 -15.16 -9.88 14.15
CA GLU A 61 -16.07 -8.75 13.99
C GLU A 61 -15.31 -7.41 14.04
N GLN A 62 -14.38 -7.27 15.01
CA GLN A 62 -13.49 -6.12 15.08
C GLN A 62 -12.61 -6.02 13.83
N GLN A 63 -12.06 -7.15 13.35
CA GLN A 63 -11.29 -7.18 12.10
C GLN A 63 -12.12 -6.63 10.94
N ALA A 64 -13.35 -7.10 10.75
CA ALA A 64 -14.21 -6.65 9.66
C ALA A 64 -14.51 -5.14 9.72
N ARG A 65 -14.81 -4.60 10.92
CA ARG A 65 -15.02 -3.15 11.11
C ARG A 65 -13.78 -2.33 10.79
N LEU A 66 -12.62 -2.76 11.31
CA LEU A 66 -11.33 -2.08 11.10
C LEU A 66 -10.92 -2.11 9.63
N GLU A 67 -11.12 -3.24 8.93
CA GLU A 67 -10.85 -3.35 7.50
C GLU A 67 -11.77 -2.44 6.66
N GLY A 68 -13.05 -2.36 7.02
CA GLY A 68 -14.01 -1.44 6.40
C GLY A 68 -13.60 0.03 6.58
N ALA A 69 -13.24 0.42 7.81
CA ALA A 69 -12.76 1.76 8.10
C ALA A 69 -11.46 2.10 7.33
N ALA A 70 -10.49 1.18 7.29
CA ALA A 70 -9.25 1.38 6.54
C ALA A 70 -9.50 1.60 5.03
N GLN A 71 -10.46 0.86 4.46
CA GLN A 71 -10.80 0.94 3.04
C GLN A 71 -11.58 2.21 2.70
N ALA A 72 -12.40 2.72 3.61
CA ALA A 72 -13.18 3.95 3.39
C ALA A 72 -12.31 5.23 3.42
N VAL A 73 -11.17 5.21 4.11
CA VAL A 73 -10.27 6.37 4.23
C VAL A 73 -9.39 6.48 2.98
N ASN A 74 -9.33 7.69 2.38
CA ASN A 74 -8.41 7.98 1.28
C ASN A 74 -6.96 7.72 1.70
N PHE A 75 -6.13 7.16 0.80
CA PHE A 75 -4.74 6.82 1.12
C PHE A 75 -3.92 8.00 1.67
N ARG A 76 -4.28 9.25 1.34
CA ARG A 76 -3.60 10.46 1.85
C ARG A 76 -3.85 10.77 3.32
N GLU A 77 -4.87 10.17 3.92
CA GLU A 77 -5.22 10.33 5.34
C GLU A 77 -5.15 9.02 6.14
N ARG A 78 -4.82 7.92 5.46
CA ARG A 78 -4.93 6.56 6.00
C ARG A 78 -3.85 6.28 7.04
N THR A 79 -4.19 6.45 8.31
CA THR A 79 -3.32 6.08 9.44
C THR A 79 -3.96 4.98 10.29
N LEU A 80 -3.14 4.22 11.02
CA LEU A 80 -3.62 3.23 11.97
C LEU A 80 -4.55 3.87 13.01
N ALA A 81 -4.16 5.04 13.56
CA ALA A 81 -4.96 5.78 14.52
C ALA A 81 -6.30 6.25 13.93
N ARG A 82 -6.32 6.71 12.67
CA ARG A 82 -7.56 7.10 11.99
C ARG A 82 -8.46 5.88 11.77
N MET A 83 -7.92 4.77 11.27
CA MET A 83 -8.65 3.52 11.09
C MET A 83 -9.30 3.03 12.40
N VAL A 84 -8.54 3.03 13.51
CA VAL A 84 -9.07 2.59 14.81
C VAL A 84 -10.16 3.53 15.32
N ARG A 85 -9.97 4.85 15.17
CA ARG A 85 -10.97 5.86 15.56
C ARG A 85 -12.25 5.74 14.75
N ASP A 86 -12.15 5.57 13.44
CA ASP A 86 -13.31 5.47 12.55
C ASP A 86 -14.06 4.13 12.72
N ALA A 87 -13.37 3.09 13.19
CA ALA A 87 -13.97 1.79 13.53
C ALA A 87 -14.45 1.68 14.98
N HIS A 88 -14.21 2.69 15.82
CA HIS A 88 -14.51 2.67 17.25
C HIS A 88 -16.00 2.47 17.48
N HIS A 89 -16.34 1.56 18.40
CA HIS A 89 -17.72 1.28 18.75
C HIS A 89 -17.89 1.04 20.25
N GLY A 90 -18.74 1.83 20.91
CA GLY A 90 -19.07 1.67 22.33
C GLY A 90 -17.88 1.91 23.26
N ASN A 91 -17.46 0.88 24.00
CA ASN A 91 -16.42 0.95 25.04
C ASN A 91 -15.03 0.49 24.55
N ASP A 92 -14.78 0.48 23.24
CA ASP A 92 -13.47 0.09 22.70
C ASP A 92 -12.36 1.02 23.23
N ASP A 93 -11.33 0.45 23.87
CA ASP A 93 -10.13 1.20 24.29
C ASP A 93 -9.25 1.49 23.07
N VAL A 94 -9.49 2.64 22.45
CA VAL A 94 -8.82 3.12 21.23
C VAL A 94 -7.31 3.16 21.39
N GLU A 95 -6.81 3.64 22.54
CA GLU A 95 -5.38 3.81 22.78
C GLU A 95 -4.68 2.47 22.95
N LYS A 96 -5.28 1.55 23.72
CA LYS A 96 -4.79 0.17 23.82
C LYS A 96 -4.76 -0.51 22.46
N LEU A 97 -5.85 -0.40 21.69
CA LEU A 97 -5.92 -1.05 20.38
C LEU A 97 -4.89 -0.47 19.40
N CYS A 98 -4.68 0.85 19.41
CA CYS A 98 -3.62 1.48 18.62
C CYS A 98 -2.23 0.95 18.98
N ARG A 99 -1.94 0.81 20.28
CA ARG A 99 -0.66 0.26 20.76
C ARG A 99 -0.47 -1.20 20.35
N GLU A 100 -1.48 -2.03 20.55
CA GLU A 100 -1.40 -3.47 20.23
C GLU A 100 -1.21 -3.71 18.72
N LEU A 101 -1.97 -3.00 17.88
CA LEU A 101 -1.84 -3.11 16.43
C LEU A 101 -0.53 -2.48 15.93
N GLY A 102 -0.08 -1.37 16.52
CA GLY A 102 1.19 -0.74 16.20
C GLY A 102 2.39 -1.63 16.51
N ALA A 103 2.39 -2.29 17.66
CA ALA A 103 3.44 -3.23 18.05
C ALA A 103 3.50 -4.49 17.16
N ALA A 104 2.38 -4.87 16.54
CA ALA A 104 2.27 -6.02 15.64
C ALA A 104 2.22 -5.64 14.15
N PHE A 105 2.61 -4.41 13.80
CA PHE A 105 2.42 -3.87 12.46
C PHE A 105 3.17 -4.67 11.38
N VAL A 106 2.47 -5.03 10.31
CA VAL A 106 3.01 -5.83 9.20
C VAL A 106 3.30 -4.93 8.01
N GLN A 107 4.59 -4.78 7.67
CA GLN A 107 5.06 -3.99 6.52
C GLN A 107 5.14 -4.84 5.24
N GLN A 108 4.02 -5.41 4.79
CA GLN A 108 3.97 -6.30 3.61
C GLN A 108 4.46 -5.59 2.33
N LYS A 109 4.08 -4.32 2.12
CA LYS A 109 4.55 -3.51 0.97
C LYS A 109 6.08 -3.42 0.95
N LYS A 110 6.69 -3.20 2.12
CA LYS A 110 8.16 -3.14 2.25
C LYS A 110 8.81 -4.49 1.97
N GLN A 111 8.24 -5.58 2.52
CA GLN A 111 8.76 -6.93 2.32
C GLN A 111 8.73 -7.33 0.83
N ASP A 112 7.62 -7.08 0.14
CA ASP A 112 7.51 -7.38 -1.30
C ASP A 112 8.43 -6.49 -2.14
N ALA A 113 8.60 -5.21 -1.78
CA ALA A 113 9.52 -4.30 -2.46
C ALA A 113 10.99 -4.74 -2.32
N LEU A 114 11.42 -5.12 -1.10
CA LEU A 114 12.77 -5.65 -0.88
C LEU A 114 13.01 -6.91 -1.72
N ARG A 115 12.02 -7.81 -1.76
CA ARG A 115 12.12 -9.03 -2.57
C ARG A 115 12.19 -8.73 -4.07
N ALA A 116 11.52 -7.69 -4.55
CA ALA A 116 11.62 -7.25 -5.93
C ALA A 116 13.03 -6.71 -6.25
N LEU A 117 13.63 -5.93 -5.34
CA LEU A 117 15.00 -5.42 -5.48
C LEU A 117 16.04 -6.55 -5.50
N GLU A 118 15.86 -7.59 -4.67
CA GLU A 118 16.71 -8.79 -4.71
C GLU A 118 16.65 -9.48 -6.07
N LEU A 119 15.45 -9.70 -6.63
CA LEU A 119 15.31 -10.31 -7.95
C LEU A 119 15.90 -9.46 -9.08
N LEU A 120 15.81 -8.13 -8.99
CA LEU A 120 16.42 -7.21 -9.94
C LEU A 120 17.94 -7.33 -9.92
N ARG A 121 18.54 -7.36 -8.72
CA ARG A 121 19.99 -7.57 -8.55
C ARG A 121 20.42 -8.91 -9.14
N ASP A 122 19.65 -9.96 -8.93
CA ASP A 122 19.96 -11.32 -9.37
C ASP A 122 19.61 -11.54 -10.86
N GLN A 123 19.18 -10.49 -11.59
CA GLN A 123 18.78 -10.52 -13.01
C GLN A 123 17.75 -11.62 -13.32
N ALA A 124 16.89 -11.94 -12.35
CA ALA A 124 15.93 -13.03 -12.45
C ALA A 124 14.66 -12.67 -13.25
N PHE A 125 14.60 -11.46 -13.82
CA PHE A 125 13.52 -11.02 -14.69
C PHE A 125 13.90 -11.23 -16.15
N GLU A 126 12.97 -11.74 -16.97
CA GLU A 126 13.21 -11.84 -18.41
C GLU A 126 13.41 -10.44 -18.98
N LYS A 127 14.27 -10.33 -20.00
CA LYS A 127 14.50 -9.05 -20.68
C LYS A 127 13.18 -8.50 -21.19
N ALA A 128 12.91 -7.24 -20.87
CA ALA A 128 11.75 -6.54 -21.41
C ALA A 128 11.76 -6.63 -22.93
N HIS A 129 10.60 -6.94 -23.51
CA HIS A 129 10.39 -6.70 -24.93
C HIS A 129 10.52 -5.20 -25.20
N PRO A 130 11.00 -4.79 -26.39
CA PRO A 130 11.00 -3.38 -26.77
C PRO A 130 9.60 -2.81 -26.56
N MET A 131 9.50 -1.78 -25.73
CA MET A 131 8.27 -1.01 -25.67
C MET A 131 8.07 -0.34 -27.03
N PRO A 132 6.83 -0.24 -27.54
CA PRO A 132 6.57 0.61 -28.69
C PRO A 132 7.06 2.03 -28.38
N GLU A 133 7.48 2.73 -29.43
CA GLU A 133 7.94 4.12 -29.33
C GLU A 133 6.88 4.94 -28.59
N LEU A 134 7.27 5.63 -27.51
CA LEU A 134 6.35 6.38 -26.67
C LEU A 134 5.70 7.47 -27.51
N GLN A 135 4.41 7.32 -27.81
CA GLN A 135 3.64 8.38 -28.46
C GLN A 135 3.08 9.31 -27.39
N LEU A 136 3.63 10.52 -27.32
CA LEU A 136 3.12 11.56 -26.43
C LEU A 136 1.70 11.93 -26.88
N THR A 137 0.75 11.91 -25.96
CA THR A 137 -0.55 12.55 -26.21
C THR A 137 -0.37 14.07 -26.15
N SER A 138 -1.24 14.83 -26.80
CA SER A 138 -1.23 16.29 -26.72
C SER A 138 -1.32 16.80 -25.28
N ALA A 139 -2.08 16.10 -24.42
CA ALA A 139 -2.17 16.38 -23.00
C ALA A 139 -0.83 16.16 -22.29
N PHE A 140 -0.20 15.00 -22.49
CA PHE A 140 1.08 14.69 -21.84
C PHE A 140 2.21 15.62 -22.32
N SER A 141 2.24 15.97 -23.61
CA SER A 141 3.22 16.94 -24.14
C SER A 141 3.08 18.30 -23.45
N LYS A 142 1.85 18.78 -23.29
CA LYS A 142 1.58 20.05 -22.61
C LYS A 142 1.99 19.99 -21.13
N ASP A 143 1.68 18.90 -20.43
CA ASP A 143 2.09 18.73 -19.03
C ASP A 143 3.62 18.77 -18.87
N MET A 144 4.37 18.21 -19.84
CA MET A 144 5.84 18.26 -19.84
C MET A 144 6.37 19.67 -20.11
N ASP A 145 5.76 20.41 -21.03
CA ASP A 145 6.09 21.82 -21.30
C ASP A 145 5.83 22.69 -20.07
N ASP A 146 4.64 22.56 -19.46
CA ASP A 146 4.24 23.28 -18.25
C ASP A 146 5.17 22.94 -17.06
N ALA A 147 5.72 21.72 -17.01
CA ALA A 147 6.69 21.29 -16.01
C ALA A 147 8.15 21.71 -16.32
N GLY A 148 8.42 22.33 -17.47
CA GLY A 148 9.78 22.69 -17.91
C GLY A 148 10.66 21.48 -18.23
N LEU A 149 10.06 20.34 -18.56
CA LEU A 149 10.71 19.06 -18.84
C LEU A 149 10.65 18.68 -20.32
N ALA A 150 10.48 19.64 -21.23
CA ALA A 150 10.36 19.39 -22.67
C ALA A 150 11.53 18.50 -23.16
N LEU A 151 11.16 17.38 -23.81
CA LEU A 151 12.05 16.36 -24.36
C LEU A 151 12.67 16.81 -25.70
#